data_AF-A0A2J8XXB3-F1
#
_entry.id   AF-A0A2J8XXB3-F1
#
_cell.length_a   1.000
_cell.length_b   1.000
_cell.length_c   1.000
_cell.angle_alpha   90.00
_cell.angle_beta   90.00
_cell.angle_gamma   90.00
#
_symmetry.space_group_name_H-M   'P 1'
#
loop_
_entity.id
_entity.type
_entity.pdbx_description
1 polymer ?
#
loop_
_entity_poly.entity_id
_entity_poly.type
_entity_poly.pdbx_seq_one_letter_code
_entity_poly.pdbx_strand_id
1 'polypeptide(L)'
;KHGELWVRDSPASLAVISSQSSENLEADSVRKIHKEKDFIAFCSSTPHNVSWRDRTRGSIFIMELITCFQKYSCCCHLMEIFRKVQKSFEVPQAKAQMPTIERATLTRDFYLFPGN
;
A
#
# COMPACT_ATOMS: atom_id res chain seq x y z
N LYS A 1 -23.25 12.56 -5.13
CA LYS A 1 -24.47 11.72 -5.27
C LYS A 1 -24.26 10.49 -4.39
N HIS A 2 -25.14 10.23 -3.41
CA HIS A 2 -24.96 9.12 -2.47
C HIS A 2 -25.22 7.77 -3.14
N GLY A 3 -24.57 6.73 -2.59
CA GLY A 3 -24.71 5.34 -3.00
C GLY A 3 -24.41 4.46 -1.79
N GLU A 4 -25.33 4.46 -0.84
CA GLU A 4 -25.30 3.58 0.34
C GLU A 4 -26.44 2.57 0.19
N LEU A 5 -26.12 1.28 0.35
CA LEU A 5 -27.10 0.20 0.33
C LEU A 5 -27.08 -0.47 1.70
N TRP A 6 -28.23 -0.41 2.38
CA TRP A 6 -28.40 -0.95 3.72
C TRP A 6 -29.15 -2.29 3.64
N VAL A 7 -28.59 -3.33 4.24
CA VAL A 7 -29.22 -4.65 4.43
C VAL A 7 -29.35 -4.90 5.93
N ARG A 8 -30.48 -5.46 6.36
CA ARG A 8 -30.90 -5.47 7.77
C ARG A 8 -31.38 -6.84 8.23
N ASP A 9 -30.57 -7.52 9.03
CA ASP A 9 -30.88 -8.85 9.57
C ASP A 9 -31.27 -8.79 11.06
N SER A 10 -32.59 -8.69 11.30
CA SER A 10 -33.28 -9.23 12.50
C SER A 10 -33.05 -8.57 13.89
N PRO A 11 -33.85 -8.92 14.93
CA PRO A 11 -34.42 -7.91 15.84
C PRO A 11 -33.76 -7.72 17.22
N ALA A 12 -34.22 -6.66 17.90
CA ALA A 12 -33.59 -6.03 19.06
C ALA A 12 -33.94 -6.61 20.46
N SER A 13 -33.12 -6.23 21.45
CA SER A 13 -33.54 -6.12 22.86
C SER A 13 -32.87 -4.93 23.58
N LEU A 14 -33.71 -4.09 24.19
CA LEU A 14 -33.45 -3.02 25.17
C LEU A 14 -32.70 -3.53 26.45
N ALA A 15 -32.07 -2.74 27.35
CA ALA A 15 -31.83 -1.28 27.46
C ALA A 15 -30.94 -0.88 28.68
N VAL A 16 -30.41 0.37 28.69
CA VAL A 16 -30.29 1.31 29.86
C VAL A 16 -29.28 0.94 30.99
N ILE A 17 -28.47 1.80 31.66
CA ILE A 17 -28.04 3.23 31.65
C ILE A 17 -26.77 3.31 32.55
N SER A 18 -25.86 4.31 32.60
CA SER A 18 -25.29 5.30 31.64
C SER A 18 -24.27 6.19 32.40
N SER A 19 -23.19 6.67 31.75
CA SER A 19 -22.41 7.83 32.22
C SER A 19 -21.83 8.61 31.03
N GLN A 20 -22.09 9.92 30.98
CA GLN A 20 -21.71 10.78 29.85
C GLN A 20 -20.25 11.23 29.93
N SER A 21 -19.50 11.07 28.84
CA SER A 21 -18.39 11.97 28.48
C SER A 21 -18.19 12.00 26.97
N SER A 22 -18.22 13.21 26.40
CA SER A 22 -18.12 13.58 24.99
C SER A 22 -17.37 12.62 24.04
N GLU A 23 -18.10 11.70 23.41
CA GLU A 23 -17.98 11.43 21.97
C GLU A 23 -19.31 10.84 21.47
N ASN A 24 -19.93 11.46 20.46
CA ASN A 24 -21.25 11.07 19.97
C ASN A 24 -21.13 9.92 18.96
N LEU A 25 -20.50 8.83 19.39
CA LEU A 25 -20.15 7.66 18.60
C LEU A 25 -20.89 6.44 19.14
N GLU A 26 -22.09 6.20 18.61
CA GLU A 26 -22.80 4.93 18.78
C GLU A 26 -21.86 3.76 18.47
N ALA A 27 -21.75 2.85 19.43
CA ALA A 27 -20.90 1.67 19.36
C ALA A 27 -21.64 0.55 18.60
N ASP A 28 -21.93 0.81 17.32
CA ASP A 28 -22.42 -0.22 16.41
C ASP A 28 -21.46 -1.42 16.45
N SER A 29 -22.01 -2.58 16.78
CA SER A 29 -21.26 -3.85 16.90
C SER A 29 -20.77 -4.42 15.57
N VAL A 30 -20.93 -3.64 14.48
CA VAL A 30 -20.28 -3.84 13.18
C VAL A 30 -18.96 -3.07 13.19
N ARG A 31 -17.83 -3.80 13.16
CA ARG A 31 -16.48 -3.21 13.16
C ARG A 31 -16.36 -2.10 12.11
N LYS A 32 -16.23 -0.84 12.54
CA LYS A 32 -15.94 0.32 11.68
C LYS A 32 -14.56 0.13 11.04
N ILE A 33 -14.52 -0.47 9.85
CA ILE A 33 -13.29 -0.71 9.10
C ILE A 33 -12.81 0.56 8.37
N HIS A 34 -11.50 0.77 8.36
CA HIS A 34 -10.87 1.86 7.62
C HIS A 34 -11.09 1.66 6.11
N LYS A 35 -11.53 2.71 5.39
CA LYS A 35 -11.79 2.64 3.93
C LYS A 35 -10.52 2.42 3.11
N GLU A 36 -9.37 2.93 3.56
CA GLU A 36 -8.06 2.68 2.96
C GLU A 36 -7.09 2.23 4.06
N LYS A 37 -6.64 0.98 3.98
CA LYS A 37 -5.67 0.37 4.89
C LYS A 37 -4.94 -0.76 4.16
N ASP A 38 -3.68 -1.01 4.53
CA ASP A 38 -2.83 -2.07 3.99
C ASP A 38 -2.52 -1.95 2.48
N PHE A 39 -2.60 -0.75 1.91
CA PHE A 39 -2.18 -0.46 0.55
C PHE A 39 -0.71 -0.03 0.48
N ILE A 40 -0.11 -0.25 -0.68
CA ILE A 40 1.16 0.38 -1.10
C ILE A 40 1.20 0.41 -2.63
N ALA A 41 1.59 1.56 -3.20
CA ALA A 41 1.88 1.71 -4.63
C ALA A 41 3.36 2.05 -4.83
N PHE A 42 3.94 1.60 -5.94
CA PHE A 42 5.31 1.93 -6.32
C PHE A 42 5.34 2.32 -7.80
N CYS A 43 5.48 3.63 -8.04
CA CYS A 43 5.25 4.27 -9.33
C CYS A 43 6.60 4.63 -9.97
N SER A 44 6.77 4.37 -11.27
CA SER A 44 8.00 4.75 -12.01
C SER A 44 7.90 6.07 -12.78
N SER A 45 6.73 6.70 -12.73
CA SER A 45 6.42 8.00 -13.31
C SER A 45 5.54 8.78 -12.33
N THR A 46 6.11 9.76 -11.65
CA THR A 46 5.31 10.84 -11.06
C THR A 46 4.81 11.76 -12.19
N PRO A 47 3.84 12.67 -11.92
CA PRO A 47 3.63 13.81 -12.80
C PRO A 47 4.97 14.48 -13.15
N HIS A 48 5.13 14.83 -14.42
CA HIS A 48 6.35 15.40 -15.03
C HIS A 48 7.58 14.47 -15.19
N ASN A 49 7.57 13.23 -14.66
CA ASN A 49 8.69 12.28 -14.85
C ASN A 49 8.37 11.16 -15.85
N VAL A 50 9.34 10.86 -16.72
CA VAL A 50 9.23 9.80 -17.73
C VAL A 50 9.75 8.48 -17.16
N SER A 51 8.93 7.42 -17.23
CA SER A 51 9.37 6.04 -16.99
C SER A 51 10.11 5.52 -18.22
N TRP A 52 11.42 5.28 -18.08
CA TRP A 52 12.26 4.91 -19.22
C TRP A 52 12.16 3.42 -19.57
N ARG A 53 12.08 3.16 -20.87
CA ARG A 53 12.04 1.84 -21.47
C ARG A 53 13.12 1.69 -22.54
N ASP A 54 13.88 0.61 -22.44
CA ASP A 54 14.73 0.12 -23.51
C ASP A 54 13.92 -0.74 -24.50
N ARG A 55 14.30 -0.71 -25.78
CA ARG A 55 13.53 -1.38 -26.84
C ARG A 55 13.62 -2.91 -26.79
N THR A 56 14.71 -3.48 -26.29
CA THR A 56 14.91 -4.95 -26.24
C THR A 56 14.78 -5.50 -24.81
N ARG A 57 15.29 -4.76 -23.81
CA ARG A 57 15.30 -5.17 -22.39
C ARG A 57 14.05 -4.76 -21.61
N GLY A 58 13.24 -3.83 -22.13
CA GLY A 58 12.02 -3.36 -21.47
C GLY A 58 12.25 -2.22 -20.46
N SER A 59 11.36 -2.08 -19.49
CA SER A 59 11.40 -0.95 -18.54
C SER A 59 12.55 -1.11 -17.56
N ILE A 60 13.35 -0.05 -17.40
CA ILE A 60 14.49 -0.04 -16.45
C ILE A 60 13.97 -0.24 -15.02
N PHE A 61 12.84 0.39 -14.68
CA PHE A 61 12.17 0.18 -13.39
C PHE A 61 11.79 -1.28 -13.14
N ILE A 62 11.15 -1.95 -14.10
CA ILE A 62 10.70 -3.34 -13.94
C ILE A 62 11.90 -4.29 -13.81
N MET A 63 12.98 -4.04 -14.54
CA MET A 63 14.21 -4.83 -14.46
C MET A 63 14.87 -4.72 -13.07
N GLU A 64 15.00 -3.50 -12.54
CA GLU A 64 15.54 -3.27 -11.18
C GLU A 64 14.61 -3.82 -10.09
N LEU A 65 13.29 -3.71 -10.27
CA LEU A 65 12.28 -4.27 -9.39
C LEU A 65 12.40 -5.80 -9.31
N ILE A 66 12.44 -6.50 -10.46
CA ILE A 66 12.61 -7.96 -10.52
C ILE A 66 13.93 -8.37 -9.84
N THR A 67 15.03 -7.68 -10.16
CA THR A 67 16.36 -7.96 -9.60
C THR A 67 16.36 -7.83 -8.07
N CYS A 68 15.73 -6.79 -7.53
CA CYS A 68 15.62 -6.61 -6.08
C CYS A 68 14.70 -7.65 -5.42
N PHE A 69 13.58 -8.01 -6.05
CA PHE A 69 12.71 -9.06 -5.53
C PHE A 69 13.42 -10.42 -5.50
N GLN A 70 14.08 -10.82 -6.58
CA GLN A 70 14.85 -12.07 -6.64
C GLN A 70 15.94 -12.13 -5.58
N LYS A 71 16.61 -11.01 -5.30
CA LYS A 71 17.73 -10.96 -4.36
C LYS A 71 17.32 -10.82 -2.88
N TYR A 72 16.21 -10.16 -2.59
CA TYR A 72 15.88 -9.73 -1.21
C TYR A 72 14.53 -10.23 -0.67
N SER A 73 13.65 -10.83 -1.48
CA SER A 73 12.32 -11.28 -1.02
C SER A 73 12.34 -12.36 0.06
N CYS A 74 13.44 -13.09 0.21
CA CYS A 74 13.63 -14.12 1.25
C CYS A 74 14.01 -13.54 2.63
N CYS A 75 14.47 -12.29 2.72
CA CYS A 75 15.03 -11.72 3.94
C CYS A 75 14.57 -10.29 4.26
N CYS A 76 13.98 -9.58 3.30
CA CYS A 76 13.51 -8.20 3.46
C CYS A 76 11.99 -8.11 3.29
N HIS A 77 11.38 -7.21 4.04
CA HIS A 77 9.98 -6.80 3.85
C HIS A 77 9.83 -5.87 2.65
N LEU A 78 8.62 -5.82 2.06
CA LEU A 78 8.31 -5.14 0.80
C LEU A 78 8.79 -3.67 0.73
N MET A 79 8.61 -2.92 1.81
CA MET A 79 9.07 -1.52 1.92
C MET A 79 10.60 -1.39 1.81
N GLU A 80 11.35 -2.33 2.37
CA GLU A 80 12.82 -2.33 2.26
C GLU A 80 13.26 -2.72 0.85
N ILE A 81 12.57 -3.67 0.20
CA ILE A 81 12.85 -4.02 -1.20
C ILE A 81 12.64 -2.80 -2.10
N PHE A 82 11.55 -2.06 -1.94
CA PHE A 82 11.31 -0.83 -2.71
C PHE A 82 12.37 0.25 -2.44
N ARG A 83 12.83 0.43 -1.20
CA ARG A 83 13.98 1.31 -0.90
C ARG A 83 15.27 0.85 -1.56
N LYS A 84 15.53 -0.46 -1.65
CA LYS A 84 16.70 -1.00 -2.38
C LYS A 84 16.60 -0.78 -3.89
N VAL A 85 15.39 -0.80 -4.47
CA VAL A 85 15.15 -0.38 -5.86
C VAL A 85 15.43 1.12 -6.00
N GLN A 86 14.87 2.00 -5.16
CA GLN A 86 15.18 3.44 -5.19
C GLN A 86 16.69 3.69 -5.10
N LYS A 87 17.40 2.93 -4.27
CA LYS A 87 18.85 3.00 -4.14
C LYS A 87 19.62 2.63 -5.41
N SER A 88 19.14 1.72 -6.26
CA SER A 88 19.80 1.47 -7.55
C SER A 88 19.59 2.60 -8.57
N PHE A 89 18.67 3.53 -8.30
CA PHE A 89 18.47 4.77 -9.04
C PHE A 89 19.13 6.01 -8.41
N GLU A 90 19.83 5.90 -7.26
CA GLU A 90 20.48 7.04 -6.58
C GLU A 90 21.54 7.74 -7.45
N VAL A 91 22.28 6.97 -8.26
CA VAL A 91 23.27 7.51 -9.21
C VAL A 91 22.62 7.61 -10.59
N PRO A 92 22.36 8.82 -11.12
CA PRO A 92 21.80 8.96 -12.45
C PRO A 92 22.82 8.47 -13.49
N GLN A 93 22.40 7.51 -14.31
CA GLN A 93 23.12 7.17 -15.54
C GLN A 93 22.78 8.22 -16.64
N ALA A 94 22.83 7.84 -17.91
CA ALA A 94 22.46 8.71 -19.03
C ALA A 94 21.01 9.23 -19.01
N LYS A 95 20.14 8.68 -18.13
CA LYS A 95 18.73 9.07 -17.98
C LYS A 95 18.35 9.05 -16.50
N ALA A 96 17.98 10.21 -15.97
CA ALA A 96 17.47 10.32 -14.61
C ALA A 96 16.05 9.73 -14.50
N GLN A 97 15.82 8.98 -13.43
CA GLN A 97 14.53 8.43 -13.01
C GLN A 97 14.63 8.12 -11.52
N MET A 98 13.56 8.35 -10.76
CA MET A 98 13.46 7.90 -9.38
C MET A 98 12.04 7.37 -9.15
N PRO A 99 11.83 6.08 -8.86
CA PRO A 99 10.51 5.56 -8.58
C PRO A 99 10.02 6.02 -7.19
N THR A 100 8.73 6.28 -7.06
CA THR A 100 8.08 6.83 -5.86
C THR A 100 7.20 5.80 -5.17
N ILE A 101 7.34 5.68 -3.85
CA ILE A 101 6.41 4.92 -3.02
C ILE A 101 5.25 5.83 -2.66
N GLU A 102 4.04 5.41 -3.00
CA GLU A 102 2.81 6.22 -2.92
C GLU A 102 1.72 5.45 -2.18
N ARG A 103 0.78 6.16 -1.55
CA ARG A 103 -0.40 5.59 -0.85
C ARG A 103 -0.10 4.44 0.13
N ALA A 104 1.08 4.46 0.75
CA ALA A 104 1.52 3.45 1.71
C ALA A 104 0.72 3.57 3.02
N THR A 105 -0.24 2.66 3.22
CA THR A 105 -1.08 2.52 4.42
C THR A 105 -0.88 1.16 5.10
N LEU A 106 0.25 0.49 4.81
CA LEU A 106 0.68 -0.73 5.50
C LEU A 106 0.81 -0.49 7.01
N THR A 107 0.12 -1.32 7.79
CA THR A 107 0.16 -1.29 9.27
C THR A 107 1.16 -2.28 9.87
N ARG A 108 1.80 -3.11 9.04
CA ARG A 108 2.75 -4.18 9.39
C ARG A 108 3.75 -4.39 8.27
N ASP A 109 4.89 -4.99 8.58
CA ASP A 109 5.84 -5.44 7.56
C ASP A 109 5.29 -6.61 6.75
N PHE A 110 5.32 -6.46 5.44
CA PHE A 110 4.86 -7.49 4.50
C PHE A 110 6.08 -8.24 3.94
N TYR A 111 6.30 -9.44 4.44
CA TYR A 111 7.29 -10.40 3.92
C TYR A 111 6.62 -11.34 2.91
N LEU A 112 7.36 -11.72 1.86
CA LEU A 112 6.84 -12.55 0.76
C LEU A 112 7.07 -14.06 0.96
N PHE A 113 7.94 -14.45 1.89
CA PHE A 113 8.23 -15.84 2.27
C PHE A 113 8.39 -16.82 1.07
N PRO A 114 9.20 -16.48 0.04
CA PRO A 114 9.34 -17.30 -1.16
C PRO A 114 9.82 -18.73 -0.82
N GLY A 115 9.08 -19.73 -1.28
CA GLY A 115 9.39 -21.15 -1.05
C GLY A 115 8.77 -21.77 0.22
N ASN A 116 7.86 -21.05 0.90
CA ASN A 116 6.98 -21.58 1.94
C ASN A 116 5.58 -21.89 1.38
#